data_AF-A0A7S3FKC9-F1
#
_entry.id   AF-A0A7S3FKC9-F1
#
_cell.length_a   1.000
_cell.length_b   1.000
_cell.length_c   1.000
_cell.angle_alpha   90.00
_cell.angle_beta   90.00
_cell.angle_gamma   90.00
#
_symmetry.space_group_name_H-M   'P 1'
#
loop_
_entity.id
_entity.type
_entity.pdbx_description
1 polymer ?
#
loop_
_entity_poly.entity_id
_entity_poly.type
_entity_poly.pdbx_seq_one_letter_code
_entity_poly.pdbx_strand_id
1 'polypeptide(L)'
;LEGLVQPLRENGACIFQDVIGGDVLADSPVNWNFLGSLWFVFTVITTIGYGTYTPATTGGQVFTTVFMYLFIPPTIFFISQLAQLLHAIFLAALSLLIIGRRAIDHWVAQACARLEERRRRQQEASWAQQIEAGAAAGNTDAGLASASADTSGGDGDRRQ
;
A
#
# COMPACT_ATOMS: atom_id res chain seq x y z
N LEU A 1 24.66 9.55 -3.80
CA LEU A 1 24.05 8.87 -2.64
C LEU A 1 24.40 9.56 -1.32
N GLU A 2 25.55 10.23 -1.20
CA GLU A 2 25.91 10.94 0.05
C GLU A 2 25.09 12.23 0.31
N GLY A 3 24.81 13.03 -0.73
CA GLY A 3 24.08 14.31 -0.57
C GLY A 3 22.61 14.20 -0.14
N LEU A 4 22.02 13.00 -0.13
CA LEU A 4 20.65 12.73 0.35
C LEU A 4 20.64 12.12 1.75
N VAL A 5 21.78 11.56 2.19
CA VAL A 5 21.96 11.01 3.54
C VAL A 5 22.24 12.14 4.54
N GLN A 6 22.95 13.20 4.15
CA GLN A 6 23.15 14.39 4.99
C GLN A 6 21.84 14.98 5.56
N PRO A 7 20.82 15.32 4.72
CA PRO A 7 19.60 15.91 5.23
C PRO A 7 18.77 14.94 6.08
N LEU A 8 18.81 13.63 5.81
CA LEU A 8 18.14 12.63 6.67
C LEU A 8 18.84 12.46 8.02
N ARG A 9 20.16 12.58 8.07
CA ARG A 9 20.95 12.58 9.31
C ARG A 9 20.67 13.83 10.15
N GLU A 10 20.63 15.01 9.51
CA GLU A 10 20.34 16.27 10.19
C GLU A 10 18.88 16.36 10.64
N ASN A 11 17.92 16.01 9.78
CA ASN A 11 16.49 16.03 10.12
C ASN A 11 16.16 14.95 11.17
N GLY A 12 16.79 13.77 11.10
CA GLY A 12 16.60 12.71 12.09
C GLY A 12 17.12 13.09 13.48
N ALA A 13 18.28 13.76 13.54
CA ALA A 13 18.81 14.29 14.80
C ALA A 13 17.90 15.38 15.38
N CYS A 14 17.37 16.27 14.54
CA CYS A 14 16.45 17.33 14.95
C CYS A 14 15.12 16.76 15.49
N ILE A 15 14.52 15.79 14.80
CA ILE A 15 13.29 15.11 15.26
C ILE A 15 13.51 14.37 16.58
N PHE A 16 14.65 13.70 16.74
CA PHE A 16 14.96 12.98 17.98
C PHE A 16 15.15 13.95 19.15
N GLN A 17 15.80 15.10 18.90
CA GLN A 17 15.95 16.15 19.89
C GLN A 17 14.58 16.75 20.27
N ASP A 18 13.71 16.98 19.29
CA ASP A 18 12.36 17.54 19.48
C ASP A 18 11.42 16.56 20.24
N VAL A 19 11.42 15.28 19.86
CA VAL A 19 10.60 14.23 20.50
C VAL A 19 11.06 13.92 21.93
N ILE A 20 12.35 14.05 22.23
CA ILE A 20 12.90 13.63 23.53
C ILE A 20 13.29 14.82 24.44
N GLY A 21 13.42 16.07 23.95
CA GLY A 21 13.83 17.18 24.83
C GLY A 21 14.01 18.59 24.25
N GLY A 22 13.38 18.93 23.12
CA GLY A 22 13.63 20.17 22.36
C GLY A 22 13.45 21.46 23.17
N ASP A 23 12.50 21.47 24.11
CA ASP A 23 12.11 22.69 24.82
C ASP A 23 12.89 22.93 26.13
N VAL A 24 13.63 21.94 26.64
CA VAL A 24 14.22 22.00 27.99
C VAL A 24 15.75 22.05 28.01
N LEU A 25 16.40 21.63 26.92
CA LEU A 25 17.85 21.83 26.75
C LEU A 25 18.19 23.24 26.23
N ALA A 26 17.16 24.02 25.87
CA ALA A 26 17.29 25.43 25.50
C ALA A 26 17.67 26.27 26.73
N ASP A 27 18.97 26.45 26.91
CA ASP A 27 19.59 27.61 27.55
C ASP A 27 19.20 27.90 29.01
N SER A 28 19.38 26.92 29.89
CA SER A 28 19.49 27.19 31.32
C SER A 28 20.97 27.32 31.72
N PRO A 29 21.43 28.43 32.34
CA PRO A 29 22.83 28.66 32.72
C PRO A 29 23.37 27.72 33.81
N VAL A 30 22.54 26.77 34.26
CA VAL A 30 22.90 25.71 35.20
C VAL A 30 23.07 24.44 34.38
N ASN A 31 24.32 24.17 34.03
CA ASN A 31 24.84 22.99 33.33
C ASN A 31 24.41 21.60 33.90
N TRP A 32 23.67 21.54 35.02
CA TRP A 32 23.21 20.31 35.68
C TRP A 32 21.79 20.44 36.26
N ASN A 33 20.79 20.68 35.40
CA ASN A 33 19.39 20.57 35.80
C ASN A 33 18.93 19.11 35.86
N PHE A 34 17.85 18.84 36.59
CA PHE A 34 17.29 17.49 36.75
C PHE A 34 17.02 16.81 35.40
N LEU A 35 16.38 17.52 34.47
CA LEU A 35 16.08 16.99 33.15
C LEU A 35 17.33 16.85 32.25
N GLY A 36 18.29 17.77 32.36
CA GLY A 36 19.59 17.66 31.69
C GLY A 36 20.41 16.45 32.17
N SER A 37 20.30 16.11 33.46
CA SER A 37 20.92 14.92 34.04
C SER A 37 20.22 13.64 33.57
N LEU A 38 18.90 13.64 33.47
CA LEU A 38 18.13 12.53 32.90
C LEU A 38 18.49 12.29 31.43
N TRP A 39 18.64 13.37 30.66
CA TRP A 39 19.11 13.31 29.27
C TRP A 39 20.53 12.74 29.16
N PHE A 40 21.45 13.18 30.02
CA PHE A 40 22.79 12.60 30.10
C PHE A 40 22.73 11.09 30.39
N VAL A 41 21.94 10.66 31.38
CA VAL A 41 21.78 9.23 31.71
C VAL A 41 21.15 8.45 30.54
N PHE A 42 20.15 9.02 29.86
CA PHE A 42 19.51 8.39 28.70
C PHE A 42 20.47 8.21 27.52
N THR A 43 21.24 9.25 27.18
CA THR A 43 22.25 9.20 26.10
C THR A 43 23.42 8.28 26.44
N VAL A 44 23.74 8.11 27.73
CA VAL A 44 24.67 7.08 28.21
C VAL A 44 24.05 5.68 28.06
N ILE A 45 22.83 5.43 28.53
CA ILE A 45 22.18 4.10 28.42
C ILE A 45 22.03 3.67 26.95
N THR A 46 21.67 4.60 26.08
CA THR A 46 21.50 4.36 24.64
C THR A 46 22.83 4.35 23.87
N THR A 47 23.96 4.52 24.55
CA THR A 47 25.32 4.53 23.98
C THR A 47 25.56 5.62 22.92
N ILE A 48 24.69 6.63 22.83
CA ILE A 48 24.85 7.76 21.90
C ILE A 48 26.03 8.63 22.33
N GLY A 49 26.10 8.94 23.63
CA GLY A 49 27.28 9.55 24.26
C GLY A 49 27.85 10.79 23.57
N TYR A 50 27.07 11.86 23.40
CA TYR A 50 27.51 13.10 22.72
C TYR A 50 28.76 13.76 23.34
N GLY A 51 29.09 13.47 24.61
CA GLY A 51 30.29 13.98 25.28
C GLY A 51 30.18 15.42 25.81
N THR A 52 29.12 16.16 25.47
CA THR A 52 28.92 17.57 25.88
C THR A 52 28.72 17.73 27.39
N TYR A 53 28.16 16.72 28.06
CA TYR A 53 27.96 16.69 29.51
C TYR A 53 28.78 15.52 30.06
N THR A 54 29.90 15.79 30.69
CA THR A 54 30.76 14.76 31.29
C THR A 54 30.99 15.12 32.76
N PRO A 55 30.82 14.21 33.72
CA PRO A 55 31.17 14.48 35.11
C PRO A 55 32.67 14.79 35.20
N ALA A 56 33.00 16.00 35.65
CA ALA A 56 34.39 16.44 35.83
C ALA A 56 35.06 15.82 37.08
N THR A 57 34.27 15.16 37.94
CA THR A 57 34.76 14.55 39.18
C THR A 57 35.17 13.10 38.95
N THR A 58 36.29 12.69 39.55
CA THR A 58 36.81 11.30 39.44
C THR A 58 35.78 10.28 39.94
N GLY A 59 35.05 10.58 41.01
CA GLY A 59 33.97 9.71 41.51
C GLY A 59 32.79 9.57 40.56
N GLY A 60 32.38 10.67 39.89
CA GLY A 60 31.27 10.66 38.94
C GLY A 60 31.58 9.87 37.67
N GLN A 61 32.83 9.90 37.21
CA GLN A 61 33.30 9.12 36.05
C GLN A 61 33.26 7.61 36.33
N VAL A 62 33.74 7.19 37.52
CA VAL A 62 33.70 5.78 37.93
C VAL A 62 32.26 5.30 38.08
N PHE A 63 31.40 6.08 38.73
CA PHE A 63 29.98 5.77 38.86
C PHE A 63 29.30 5.59 37.51
N THR A 64 29.52 6.53 36.58
CA THR A 64 28.94 6.48 35.23
C THR A 64 29.41 5.24 34.47
N THR A 65 30.69 4.89 34.59
CA THR A 65 31.27 3.71 33.92
C THR A 65 30.64 2.40 34.42
N VAL A 66 30.53 2.23 35.73
CA VAL A 66 29.90 1.02 36.32
C VAL A 66 28.42 0.92 35.94
N PHE A 67 27.71 2.05 35.98
CA PHE A 67 26.31 2.13 35.58
C PHE A 67 26.12 1.71 34.12
N MET A 68 27.01 2.13 33.23
CA MET A 68 26.98 1.76 31.81
C MET A 68 27.01 0.24 31.59
N TYR A 69 27.94 -0.45 32.25
CA TYR A 69 28.05 -1.91 32.12
C TYR A 69 26.84 -2.65 32.69
N LEU A 70 26.21 -2.12 33.73
CA LEU A 70 25.00 -2.71 34.30
C LEU A 70 23.80 -2.57 33.37
N PHE A 71 23.70 -1.47 32.63
CA PHE A 71 22.55 -1.15 31.77
C PHE A 71 22.65 -1.70 30.35
N ILE A 72 23.86 -1.87 29.79
CA ILE A 72 24.03 -2.37 28.41
C ILE A 72 23.34 -3.74 28.19
N PRO A 73 23.58 -4.78 29.00
CA PRO A 73 22.97 -6.10 28.74
C PRO A 73 21.43 -6.09 28.85
N PRO A 74 20.82 -5.49 29.90
CA PRO A 74 19.36 -5.37 30.00
C PRO A 74 18.73 -4.58 28.85
N THR A 75 19.38 -3.49 28.39
CA THR A 75 18.86 -2.68 27.28
C THR A 75 18.81 -3.49 25.99
N ILE A 76 19.87 -4.27 25.69
CA ILE A 76 19.89 -5.15 24.50
C ILE A 76 18.78 -6.21 24.60
N PHE A 77 18.62 -6.84 25.76
CA PHE A 77 17.56 -7.81 26.00
C PHE A 77 16.17 -7.20 25.79
N PHE A 78 15.92 -6.03 26.38
CA PHE A 78 14.64 -5.33 26.26
C PHE A 78 14.31 -4.93 24.82
N ILE A 79 15.29 -4.40 24.09
CA ILE A 79 15.14 -4.06 22.67
C ILE A 79 14.80 -5.31 21.86
N SER A 80 15.43 -6.45 22.15
CA SER A 80 15.14 -7.70 21.44
C SER A 80 13.70 -8.18 21.67
N GLN A 81 13.20 -8.10 22.90
CA GLN A 81 11.80 -8.44 23.22
C GLN A 81 10.81 -7.49 22.54
N LEU A 82 11.10 -6.19 22.53
CA LEU A 82 10.27 -5.20 21.85
C LEU A 82 10.25 -5.43 20.33
N ALA A 83 11.41 -5.75 19.74
CA ALA A 83 11.52 -6.06 18.32
C ALA A 83 10.71 -7.31 17.95
N GLN A 84 10.73 -8.36 18.79
CA GLN A 84 9.91 -9.55 18.59
C GLN A 84 8.41 -9.25 18.65
N LEU A 85 7.97 -8.43 19.61
CA LEU A 85 6.57 -8.00 19.70
C LEU A 85 6.14 -7.21 18.46
N LEU A 86 6.96 -6.25 18.03
CA LEU A 86 6.71 -5.46 16.83
C LEU A 86 6.64 -6.34 15.58
N HIS A 87 7.56 -7.30 15.45
CA HIS A 87 7.56 -8.24 14.34
C HIS A 87 6.29 -9.10 14.32
N ALA A 88 5.85 -9.60 15.49
CA ALA A 88 4.63 -10.38 15.61
C ALA A 88 3.38 -9.57 15.20
N ILE A 89 3.28 -8.33 15.67
CA ILE A 89 2.18 -7.42 15.29
C ILE A 89 2.20 -7.15 13.79
N PHE A 90 3.39 -6.89 13.21
CA PHE A 90 3.54 -6.62 11.79
C PHE A 90 3.13 -7.82 10.93
N LEU A 91 3.59 -9.03 11.26
CA LEU A 91 3.17 -10.24 10.54
C LEU A 91 1.69 -10.54 10.69
N ALA A 92 1.12 -10.34 11.88
CA ALA A 92 -0.32 -10.49 12.10
C ALA A 92 -1.12 -9.52 11.22
N ALA A 93 -0.73 -8.24 11.22
CA ALA A 93 -1.35 -7.21 10.37
C ALA A 93 -1.23 -7.53 8.87
N LEU A 94 -0.04 -7.94 8.41
CA LEU A 94 0.18 -8.34 7.03
C LEU A 94 -0.65 -9.58 6.66
N SER A 95 -0.71 -10.59 7.53
CA SER A 95 -1.48 -11.80 7.26
C SER A 95 -2.98 -11.50 7.14
N LEU A 96 -3.53 -10.63 8.00
CA LEU A 96 -4.92 -10.18 7.91
C LEU A 96 -5.17 -9.38 6.64
N LEU A 97 -4.23 -8.52 6.25
CA LEU A 97 -4.32 -7.73 5.02
C LEU A 97 -4.25 -8.64 3.77
N ILE A 98 -3.38 -9.64 3.75
CA ILE A 98 -3.24 -10.61 2.64
C ILE A 98 -4.47 -11.52 2.57
N ILE A 99 -4.96 -12.04 3.69
CA ILE A 99 -6.18 -12.87 3.74
C ILE A 99 -7.38 -12.05 3.28
N GLY A 100 -7.51 -10.81 3.77
CA GLY A 100 -8.56 -9.88 3.34
C GLY A 100 -8.48 -9.60 1.83
N ARG A 101 -7.26 -9.37 1.30
CA ARG A 101 -7.05 -9.15 -0.13
C ARG A 101 -7.38 -10.39 -0.97
N ARG A 102 -6.91 -11.57 -0.55
CA ARG A 102 -7.22 -12.84 -1.22
C ARG A 102 -8.72 -13.14 -1.20
N ALA A 103 -9.40 -12.89 -0.09
CA ALA A 103 -10.84 -13.07 0.01
C ALA A 103 -11.59 -12.18 -0.99
N ILE A 104 -11.15 -10.94 -1.18
CA ILE A 104 -11.69 -10.03 -2.21
C ILE A 104 -11.42 -10.59 -3.61
N ASP A 105 -10.19 -11.02 -3.90
CA ASP A 105 -9.84 -11.55 -5.22
C ASP A 105 -10.65 -12.80 -5.56
N HIS A 106 -10.88 -13.70 -4.61
CA HIS A 106 -11.74 -14.87 -4.78
C HIS A 106 -13.20 -14.48 -5.02
N TRP A 107 -13.72 -13.51 -4.27
CA TRP A 107 -15.07 -12.98 -4.47
C TRP A 107 -15.25 -12.36 -5.85
N VAL A 108 -14.27 -11.57 -6.29
CA VAL A 108 -14.26 -10.93 -7.60
C VAL A 108 -14.17 -11.97 -8.72
N ALA A 109 -13.33 -13.00 -8.57
CA ALA A 109 -13.24 -14.09 -9.53
C ALA A 109 -14.58 -14.84 -9.67
N GLN A 110 -15.24 -15.15 -8.55
CA GLN A 110 -16.57 -15.77 -8.54
C GLN A 110 -17.66 -14.86 -9.14
N ALA A 111 -17.57 -13.55 -8.93
CA ALA A 111 -18.49 -12.58 -9.55
C ALA A 111 -18.26 -12.49 -11.06
N CYS A 112 -17.00 -12.50 -11.51
CA CYS A 112 -16.64 -12.43 -12.91
C CYS A 112 -17.17 -13.66 -13.69
N ALA A 113 -16.99 -14.86 -13.14
CA ALA A 113 -17.50 -16.11 -13.75
C ALA A 113 -19.03 -16.07 -13.95
N ARG A 114 -19.79 -15.55 -12.98
CA ARG A 114 -21.25 -15.40 -13.09
C ARG A 114 -21.69 -14.42 -14.16
N LEU A 115 -20.90 -13.36 -14.41
CA LEU A 115 -21.17 -12.39 -15.47
C LEU A 115 -20.82 -12.95 -16.84
N GLU A 116 -19.79 -13.78 -16.92
CA GLU A 116 -19.34 -14.38 -18.17
C GLU A 116 -20.38 -15.35 -18.75
N GLU A 117 -21.05 -16.13 -17.90
CA GLU A 117 -22.20 -16.95 -18.31
C GLU A 117 -23.36 -16.10 -18.85
N ARG A 118 -23.68 -14.97 -18.20
CA ARG A 118 -24.73 -14.06 -18.68
C ARG A 118 -24.36 -13.41 -20.01
N ARG A 119 -23.10 -13.03 -20.17
CA ARG A 119 -22.58 -12.41 -21.39
C ARG A 119 -22.59 -13.41 -22.55
N ARG A 120 -22.25 -14.68 -22.30
CA ARG A 120 -22.41 -15.78 -23.28
C ARG A 120 -23.86 -15.94 -23.69
N ARG A 121 -24.81 -16.00 -22.74
CA ARG A 121 -26.24 -16.08 -23.06
C ARG A 121 -26.75 -14.87 -23.84
N GLN A 122 -26.23 -13.67 -23.57
CA GLN A 122 -26.58 -12.46 -24.34
C GLN A 122 -26.00 -12.47 -25.74
N GLN A 123 -24.73 -12.84 -25.90
CA GLN A 123 -24.14 -13.05 -27.21
C GLN A 123 -24.89 -14.12 -27.97
N GLU A 124 -25.33 -15.17 -27.26
CA GLU A 124 -26.11 -16.24 -27.84
C GLU A 124 -27.48 -15.78 -28.36
N ALA A 125 -28.19 -15.00 -27.55
CA ALA A 125 -29.44 -14.37 -27.98
C ALA A 125 -29.23 -13.36 -29.12
N SER A 126 -28.11 -12.62 -29.10
CA SER A 126 -27.82 -11.64 -30.14
C SER A 126 -27.44 -12.28 -31.47
N TRP A 127 -26.73 -13.42 -31.48
CA TRP A 127 -26.46 -14.14 -32.72
C TRP A 127 -27.74 -14.73 -33.30
N ALA A 128 -28.65 -15.24 -32.45
CA ALA A 128 -29.93 -15.79 -32.91
C ALA A 128 -30.79 -14.71 -33.59
N GLN A 129 -30.85 -13.53 -32.99
CA GLN A 129 -31.55 -12.39 -33.56
C GLN A 129 -30.95 -11.93 -34.89
N GLN A 130 -29.61 -11.97 -35.04
CA GLN A 130 -28.95 -11.65 -36.31
C GLN A 130 -29.25 -12.68 -37.42
N ILE A 131 -29.33 -13.98 -37.08
CA ILE A 131 -29.67 -15.03 -38.05
C ILE A 131 -31.12 -14.86 -38.54
N GLU A 132 -32.07 -14.60 -37.64
CA GLU A 132 -33.46 -14.36 -38.03
C GLU A 132 -33.62 -13.09 -38.88
N ALA A 133 -32.93 -12.00 -38.53
CA ALA A 133 -32.94 -10.76 -39.32
C ALA A 133 -32.32 -10.95 -40.71
N GLY A 134 -31.22 -11.71 -40.81
CA GLY A 134 -30.60 -12.04 -42.10
C GLY A 134 -31.47 -12.96 -42.96
N ALA A 135 -32.15 -13.94 -42.36
CA ALA A 135 -33.10 -14.80 -43.05
C ALA A 135 -34.32 -14.01 -43.57
N ALA A 136 -34.84 -13.06 -42.78
CA ALA A 136 -35.91 -12.17 -43.21
C ALA A 136 -35.47 -11.27 -44.38
N ALA A 137 -34.26 -10.71 -44.31
CA ALA A 137 -33.69 -9.88 -45.39
C ALA A 137 -33.52 -10.67 -46.70
N GLY A 138 -32.99 -11.89 -46.65
CA GLY A 138 -32.83 -12.74 -47.83
C GLY A 138 -34.16 -13.20 -48.44
N ASN A 139 -35.21 -13.33 -47.62
CA ASN A 139 -36.56 -13.63 -48.10
C ASN A 139 -37.23 -12.40 -48.75
N THR A 140 -36.90 -11.17 -48.32
CA THR A 140 -37.32 -9.93 -49.03
C THR A 140 -36.66 -9.80 -50.40
N ASP A 141 -35.41 -10.23 -50.57
CA ASP A 141 -34.76 -10.23 -51.90
C ASP A 141 -35.38 -11.28 -52.84
N ALA A 142 -35.73 -12.46 -52.32
CA ALA A 142 -36.50 -13.46 -53.06
C ALA A 142 -37.93 -12.98 -53.38
N GLY A 143 -38.57 -12.26 -52.46
CA GLY A 143 -39.87 -11.63 -52.63
C GLY A 143 -39.86 -10.51 -53.67
N LEU A 144 -38.83 -9.67 -53.69
CA LEU A 144 -38.61 -8.63 -54.71
C LEU A 144 -38.24 -9.22 -56.09
N ALA A 145 -37.54 -10.36 -56.14
CA ALA A 145 -37.32 -11.11 -57.37
C ALA A 145 -38.62 -11.74 -57.92
N SER A 146 -39.54 -12.18 -57.04
CA SER A 146 -40.86 -12.66 -57.46
C SER A 146 -41.87 -11.55 -57.77
N ALA A 147 -41.74 -10.37 -57.16
CA ALA A 147 -42.63 -9.22 -57.39
C ALA A 147 -42.23 -8.35 -58.58
N SER A 148 -41.02 -8.53 -59.14
CA SER A 148 -40.59 -7.86 -60.39
C SER A 148 -40.83 -8.69 -61.66
N ALA A 149 -41.42 -9.89 -61.56
CA ALA A 149 -41.81 -10.71 -62.71
C ALA A 149 -43.25 -10.47 -63.21
N ASP A 150 -44.10 -9.77 -62.45
CA ASP A 150 -45.50 -9.49 -62.81
C ASP A 150 -45.72 -8.04 -63.29
N THR A 151 -44.92 -7.60 -64.27
CA THR A 151 -45.29 -6.43 -65.09
C THR A 151 -44.90 -6.64 -66.56
N SER A 152 -45.63 -7.48 -67.27
CA SER A 152 -46.04 -7.25 -68.68
C SER A 152 -46.62 -8.54 -69.28
N GLY A 153 -47.92 -8.70 -69.12
CA GLY A 153 -48.69 -9.74 -69.79
C GLY A 153 -50.01 -9.17 -70.28
N GLY A 154 -49.96 -8.36 -71.34
CA GLY A 154 -51.17 -7.92 -72.03
C GLY A 154 -50.95 -6.76 -72.98
N ASP A 155 -50.72 -7.06 -74.27
CA ASP A 155 -51.44 -6.52 -75.44
C ASP A 155 -50.77 -7.14 -76.69
N GLY A 156 -51.44 -8.02 -77.45
CA GLY A 156 -52.31 -7.60 -78.54
C GLY A 156 -51.50 -7.47 -79.83
N ASP A 157 -51.23 -8.59 -80.52
CA ASP A 157 -51.82 -8.85 -81.84
C ASP A 157 -51.69 -7.69 -82.85
N ARG A 158 -50.72 -7.78 -83.78
CA ARG A 158 -51.05 -7.91 -85.22
C ARG A 158 -49.83 -8.13 -86.10
N ARG A 159 -50.04 -8.97 -87.10
CA ARG A 159 -49.29 -9.02 -88.36
C ARG A 159 -49.31 -7.66 -89.08
N GLN A 160 -48.26 -7.44 -89.87
CA GLN A 160 -48.08 -6.42 -90.92
C GLN A 160 -47.71 -5.00 -90.46
#